data_AF-A0A5J5CPI6-F1
#
_entry.id   AF-A0A5J5CPI6-F1
#
_cell.length_a   1.000
_cell.length_b   1.000
_cell.length_c   1.000
_cell.angle_alpha   90.00
_cell.angle_beta   90.00
_cell.angle_gamma   90.00
#
_symmetry.space_group_name_H-M   'P 1'
#
loop_
_entity.id
_entity.type
_entity.pdbx_description
1 polymer ?
#
loop_
_entity_poly.entity_id
_entity_poly.type
_entity_poly.pdbx_seq_one_letter_code
_entity_poly.pdbx_strand_id
1 'polypeptide(L)'
;MNFAAQLFYSSYLSERLERLYAPRPALKDREENDPFWQRDELRLGPSQPGGPYKCGPVSNGTVSGRATLIEPERLKDFGEEELLNGDVKVYDAKVVGGPEIKLMDPPKIRRLSEFRIVDRPLVPFLRFEDISAAAFRIQTVIQKTPCTYSRLSKQYGMDIYLKKEHLHYTGSVKERGVLYLLTSLTQAQQRKGVIVATDCNFSMAVAHHAVELKIPVFVIMPSCCSSPRLRIYRDYGAMVISYGSTSHDSQNHASYLATENGYLYLEEDESAAYLAGMGTVGMEIYEQVSKLDAVVVPAAGQYGLLAGTAAAIKHLNSQVLVIGVEPEGFPLLLQSLKTDSPIKDLHSNPNKKLYGDLMERSLGVNTFQLAKKLVDNVITVSEEDSLVAMLRFQEFERSTVDTEGAMGLAAILAGQLPELKGKKVAVVVSSANMELELMRQCVDRALVLDDRVSKFSVKLGEWPGDMAKLLDVLSREDVRLLDVCHRRQSDKSDLFKAKVECVVETRDKTQSNHLRKTLSERYPSICWLDRGIPYPKDSGRRRRRRGTREAIDFFPGFVFRGVVACAPSVLFGTLGVVLEEQAEGGEAKQK
;
A
#
# COMPACT_ATOMS: atom_id res chain seq x y z
N MET A 1 3.42 -23.51 -45.40
CA MET A 1 1.97 -23.41 -45.14
C MET A 1 1.67 -22.20 -44.23
N ASN A 2 1.73 -20.97 -44.73
CA ASN A 2 1.34 -19.78 -43.94
C ASN A 2 0.86 -18.59 -44.80
N PHE A 3 0.47 -18.82 -46.06
CA PHE A 3 -0.08 -17.78 -46.94
C PHE A 3 -1.62 -17.75 -46.96
N ALA A 4 -2.28 -18.89 -46.70
CA ALA A 4 -3.74 -18.96 -46.69
C ALA A 4 -4.37 -18.23 -45.49
N ALA A 5 -3.73 -18.27 -44.32
CA ALA A 5 -4.27 -17.64 -43.11
C ALA A 5 -4.31 -16.10 -43.17
N GLN A 6 -3.39 -15.48 -43.92
CA GLN A 6 -3.37 -14.01 -44.10
C GLN A 6 -4.46 -13.53 -45.06
N LEU A 7 -4.81 -14.31 -46.08
CA LEU A 7 -5.89 -13.98 -47.01
C LEU A 7 -7.27 -14.04 -46.34
N PHE A 8 -7.52 -15.06 -45.51
CA PHE A 8 -8.80 -15.17 -44.78
C PHE A 8 -8.99 -14.08 -43.72
N TYR A 9 -7.91 -13.62 -43.09
CA TYR A 9 -7.99 -12.54 -42.10
C TYR A 9 -8.20 -11.17 -42.75
N SER A 10 -7.62 -10.96 -43.93
CA SER A 10 -7.80 -9.75 -44.74
C SER A 10 -9.24 -9.64 -45.27
N SER A 11 -9.82 -10.72 -45.79
CA SER A 11 -11.19 -10.71 -46.32
C SER A 11 -12.23 -10.53 -45.21
N TYR A 12 -11.98 -11.10 -44.03
CA TYR A 12 -12.87 -10.96 -42.87
C TYR A 12 -12.92 -9.52 -42.33
N LEU A 13 -11.80 -8.79 -42.38
CA LEU A 13 -11.73 -7.39 -41.94
C LEU A 13 -12.37 -6.43 -42.96
N SER A 14 -12.20 -6.67 -44.27
CA SER A 14 -12.78 -5.81 -45.30
C SER A 14 -14.31 -5.89 -45.32
N GLU A 15 -14.88 -7.08 -45.18
CA GLU A 15 -16.33 -7.30 -45.19
C GLU A 15 -17.03 -6.70 -43.96
N ARG A 16 -16.31 -6.61 -42.83
CA ARG A 16 -16.81 -6.02 -41.59
C ARG A 16 -16.72 -4.49 -41.60
N LEU A 17 -15.72 -3.92 -42.28
CA LEU A 17 -15.57 -2.48 -42.47
C LEU A 17 -16.62 -1.93 -43.45
N GLU A 18 -16.93 -2.62 -44.55
CA GLU A 18 -17.96 -2.17 -45.49
C GLU A 18 -19.38 -2.12 -44.86
N ARG A 19 -19.69 -3.01 -43.92
CA ARG A 19 -20.97 -2.99 -43.18
C ARG A 19 -21.05 -1.87 -42.14
N LEU A 20 -19.92 -1.35 -41.67
CA LEU A 20 -19.86 -0.27 -40.68
C LEU A 20 -19.97 1.13 -41.30
N TYR A 21 -19.68 1.27 -42.60
CA TYR A 21 -19.62 2.58 -43.29
C TYR A 21 -20.68 2.81 -44.37
N ALA A 22 -21.69 1.94 -44.51
CA ALA A 22 -22.80 2.16 -45.44
C ALA A 22 -23.77 3.25 -44.91
N PRO A 23 -24.08 4.32 -45.65
CA PRO A 23 -24.93 5.40 -45.17
C PRO A 23 -26.42 5.03 -45.24
N ARG A 24 -27.17 5.22 -44.14
CA ARG A 24 -28.65 5.15 -44.10
C ARG A 24 -29.26 6.51 -43.77
N PRO A 25 -30.48 6.81 -44.26
CA PRO A 25 -30.99 8.18 -44.36
C PRO A 25 -31.63 8.69 -43.06
N ALA A 26 -31.60 10.02 -42.92
CA ALA A 26 -31.94 10.78 -41.72
C ALA A 26 -33.41 10.70 -41.28
N LEU A 27 -33.65 10.59 -39.97
CA LEU A 27 -34.93 10.83 -39.29
C LEU A 27 -34.72 11.33 -37.85
N LYS A 28 -35.67 12.16 -37.41
CA LYS A 28 -35.59 13.24 -36.40
C LYS A 28 -35.55 12.84 -34.92
N ASP A 29 -34.82 13.65 -34.16
CA ASP A 29 -34.88 13.99 -32.73
C ASP A 29 -35.89 13.24 -31.83
N ARG A 30 -35.35 12.42 -30.90
CA ARG A 30 -35.56 12.49 -29.44
C ARG A 30 -34.86 11.33 -28.70
N GLU A 31 -34.17 11.72 -27.61
CA GLU A 31 -33.78 10.94 -26.42
C GLU A 31 -32.83 9.73 -26.57
N GLU A 32 -31.64 9.87 -25.95
CA GLU A 32 -30.54 8.91 -25.86
C GLU A 32 -30.95 7.64 -25.06
N ASN A 33 -30.66 6.47 -25.61
CA ASN A 33 -30.78 5.16 -24.95
C ASN A 33 -29.39 4.48 -24.91
N ASP A 34 -28.90 4.18 -23.70
CA ASP A 34 -27.68 3.43 -23.38
C ASP A 34 -28.01 1.92 -23.29
N PRO A 35 -27.33 1.00 -24.02
CA PRO A 35 -27.83 -0.36 -24.22
C PRO A 35 -27.34 -1.42 -23.21
N PHE A 36 -26.83 -1.06 -22.04
CA PHE A 36 -26.20 -2.05 -21.13
C PHE A 36 -27.03 -2.51 -19.91
N TRP A 37 -28.24 -1.99 -19.72
CA TRP A 37 -29.09 -2.44 -18.60
C TRP A 37 -30.57 -2.43 -18.97
N GLN A 38 -31.11 -3.57 -19.43
CA GLN A 38 -32.52 -3.87 -19.22
C GLN A 38 -32.79 -5.37 -19.04
N ARG A 39 -33.67 -5.62 -18.05
CA ARG A 39 -34.54 -6.77 -17.75
C ARG A 39 -34.13 -7.60 -16.53
N ASP A 40 -35.00 -7.86 -15.55
CA ASP A 40 -36.42 -7.50 -15.36
C ASP A 40 -36.77 -7.67 -13.86
N GLU A 41 -37.14 -6.59 -13.17
CA GLU A 41 -37.96 -6.67 -11.95
C GLU A 41 -39.42 -6.45 -12.36
N LEU A 42 -40.19 -7.54 -12.38
CA LEU A 42 -41.62 -7.51 -12.64
C LEU A 42 -42.36 -6.99 -11.39
N ARG A 43 -42.88 -5.76 -11.51
CA ARG A 43 -43.88 -5.19 -10.60
C ARG A 43 -45.17 -6.00 -10.63
N LEU A 44 -45.63 -6.39 -9.45
CA LEU A 44 -46.94 -6.99 -9.18
C LEU A 44 -48.04 -5.93 -9.07
N GLY A 45 -49.20 -6.24 -9.65
CA GLY A 45 -50.52 -5.74 -9.26
C GLY A 45 -51.56 -5.87 -10.39
N PRO A 46 -52.87 -6.08 -10.12
CA PRO A 46 -53.48 -6.93 -9.10
C PRO A 46 -54.56 -7.91 -9.67
N SER A 47 -55.05 -8.82 -8.80
CA SER A 47 -56.34 -9.57 -8.81
C SER A 47 -56.53 -10.90 -9.60
N GLN A 48 -56.46 -12.01 -8.84
CA GLN A 48 -57.37 -13.19 -8.72
C GLN A 48 -57.80 -14.07 -9.95
N PRO A 49 -58.34 -15.31 -9.77
CA PRO A 49 -57.74 -16.49 -9.13
C PRO A 49 -57.97 -17.81 -9.94
N GLY A 50 -57.17 -18.86 -9.70
CA GLY A 50 -57.65 -20.25 -9.88
C GLY A 50 -56.79 -21.21 -10.71
N GLY A 51 -56.33 -22.27 -10.03
CA GLY A 51 -56.33 -23.64 -10.58
C GLY A 51 -55.03 -24.18 -11.19
N PRO A 52 -54.76 -25.50 -11.07
CA PRO A 52 -53.40 -26.02 -10.87
C PRO A 52 -52.96 -26.98 -11.97
N TYR A 53 -51.79 -26.82 -12.58
CA TYR A 53 -51.20 -27.93 -13.36
C TYR A 53 -49.66 -28.00 -13.30
N LYS A 54 -49.23 -29.25 -13.07
CA LYS A 54 -47.87 -29.78 -13.06
C LYS A 54 -47.16 -29.59 -14.41
N CYS A 55 -45.84 -29.41 -14.38
CA CYS A 55 -44.93 -30.00 -15.38
C CYS A 55 -43.55 -30.24 -14.78
N GLY A 56 -42.99 -31.41 -15.12
CA GLY A 56 -41.66 -31.87 -14.74
C GLY A 56 -40.55 -31.33 -15.65
N PRO A 57 -39.43 -32.06 -15.81
CA PRO A 57 -38.11 -31.53 -15.50
C PRO A 57 -37.29 -31.16 -16.73
N VAL A 58 -36.44 -30.13 -16.63
CA VAL A 58 -35.31 -29.93 -17.54
C VAL A 58 -34.11 -29.41 -16.75
N SER A 59 -33.09 -30.25 -16.70
CA SER A 59 -31.73 -29.96 -16.23
C SER A 59 -30.98 -29.04 -17.19
N ASN A 60 -30.14 -28.15 -16.65
CA ASN A 60 -28.91 -27.73 -17.34
C ASN A 60 -27.86 -27.20 -16.35
N GLY A 61 -26.68 -27.82 -16.41
CA GLY A 61 -25.37 -27.14 -16.34
C GLY A 61 -24.94 -26.53 -15.01
N THR A 62 -24.17 -27.30 -14.24
CA THR A 62 -23.33 -26.82 -13.14
C THR A 62 -22.34 -25.74 -13.60
N VAL A 63 -22.55 -24.50 -13.15
CA VAL A 63 -21.49 -23.50 -12.98
C VAL A 63 -20.94 -23.71 -11.58
N SER A 64 -19.73 -24.25 -11.48
CA SER A 64 -19.01 -24.41 -10.21
C SER A 64 -18.54 -23.04 -9.71
N GLY A 65 -19.44 -22.27 -9.09
CA GLY A 65 -19.05 -21.28 -8.10
C GLY A 65 -18.55 -22.02 -6.86
N ARG A 66 -17.38 -21.66 -6.33
CA ARG A 66 -16.93 -22.16 -5.02
C ARG A 66 -18.01 -21.81 -4.00
N ALA A 67 -18.69 -22.83 -3.47
CA ALA A 67 -19.58 -22.66 -2.33
C ALA A 67 -18.74 -22.16 -1.15
N THR A 68 -19.13 -21.03 -0.57
CA THR A 68 -18.60 -20.60 0.73
C THR A 68 -18.90 -21.70 1.74
N LEU A 69 -17.88 -22.12 2.50
CA LEU A 69 -17.93 -23.24 3.47
C LEU A 69 -18.77 -22.93 4.73
N ILE A 70 -19.70 -21.98 4.66
CA ILE A 70 -20.44 -21.48 5.80
C ILE A 70 -21.87 -22.01 5.70
N GLU A 71 -22.30 -22.75 6.73
CA GLU A 71 -23.68 -23.15 6.88
C GLU A 71 -24.59 -21.90 6.84
N PRO A 72 -25.65 -21.87 6.01
CA PRO A 72 -26.52 -20.71 5.88
C PRO A 72 -27.25 -20.33 7.18
N GLU A 73 -27.26 -21.20 8.20
CA GLU A 73 -27.81 -20.88 9.52
C GLU A 73 -26.96 -19.88 10.31
N ARG A 74 -25.66 -19.79 10.05
CA ARG A 74 -24.75 -18.78 10.65
C ARG A 74 -24.87 -17.40 10.04
N LEU A 75 -25.64 -17.24 8.96
CA LEU A 75 -26.00 -15.91 8.44
C LEU A 75 -27.02 -15.19 9.34
N LYS A 76 -27.77 -15.92 10.19
CA LYS A 76 -28.81 -15.35 11.06
C LYS A 76 -28.27 -14.46 12.18
N ASP A 77 -26.99 -14.60 12.51
CA ASP A 77 -26.30 -13.75 13.50
C ASP A 77 -26.03 -12.33 12.94
N PHE A 78 -26.19 -12.13 11.64
CA PHE A 78 -26.03 -10.86 10.95
C PHE A 78 -27.42 -10.38 10.54
N GLY A 79 -28.03 -9.59 11.43
CA GLY A 79 -29.41 -9.13 11.32
C GLY A 79 -29.78 -8.64 9.91
N GLU A 80 -30.93 -9.10 9.44
CA GLU A 80 -31.63 -8.50 8.31
C GLU A 80 -31.80 -7.00 8.57
N GLU A 81 -31.60 -6.19 7.53
CA GLU A 81 -31.90 -4.75 7.53
C GLU A 81 -33.43 -4.53 7.66
N GLU A 82 -34.02 -4.80 8.82
CA GLU A 82 -35.37 -4.36 9.16
C GLU A 82 -35.32 -2.95 9.78
N LEU A 83 -34.90 -1.98 8.98
CA LEU A 83 -35.17 -0.57 9.23
C LEU A 83 -35.66 0.04 7.93
N LEU A 84 -36.98 -0.08 7.72
CA LEU A 84 -37.86 0.87 7.02
C LEU A 84 -39.15 0.13 6.68
N ASN A 85 -40.22 0.45 7.42
CA ASN A 85 -41.65 0.10 7.23
C ASN A 85 -42.26 -0.71 8.38
N GLY A 86 -42.36 -0.08 9.55
CA GLY A 86 -43.25 -0.52 10.62
C GLY A 86 -43.92 0.70 11.26
N ASP A 87 -45.25 0.71 11.27
CA ASP A 87 -46.07 1.77 11.86
C ASP A 87 -45.66 2.11 13.29
N VAL A 88 -45.54 3.41 13.58
CA VAL A 88 -45.24 3.92 14.93
C VAL A 88 -46.37 3.52 15.88
N LYS A 89 -46.13 2.52 16.73
CA LYS A 89 -47.00 2.21 17.87
C LYS A 89 -46.67 3.12 19.04
N VAL A 90 -47.60 4.01 19.36
CA VAL A 90 -47.57 4.81 20.60
C VAL A 90 -47.97 3.89 21.76
N TYR A 91 -47.09 3.73 22.73
CA TYR A 91 -47.41 3.08 24.01
C TYR A 91 -47.57 4.15 25.09
N ASP A 92 -48.73 4.13 25.74
CA ASP A 92 -49.02 5.01 26.88
C ASP A 92 -48.44 4.36 28.15
N ALA A 93 -47.36 4.94 28.68
CA ALA A 93 -46.68 4.43 29.86
C ALA A 93 -47.30 5.04 31.14
N LYS A 94 -48.01 4.23 31.92
CA LYS A 94 -48.51 4.60 33.25
C LYS A 94 -47.53 4.13 34.32
N VAL A 95 -46.83 5.06 34.96
CA VAL A 95 -45.92 4.76 36.07
C VAL A 95 -46.74 4.35 37.29
N VAL A 96 -46.66 3.07 37.68
CA VAL A 96 -47.16 2.58 38.97
C VAL A 96 -45.94 2.38 39.87
N GLY A 97 -45.87 3.13 40.96
CA GLY A 97 -44.80 2.98 41.96
C GLY A 97 -44.89 1.61 42.63
N GLY A 98 -43.84 0.79 42.46
CA GLY A 98 -43.68 -0.46 43.21
C GLY A 98 -43.27 -0.21 44.67
N PRO A 99 -43.52 -1.18 45.58
CA PRO A 99 -43.21 -1.03 47.00
C PRO A 99 -41.68 -1.00 47.24
N GLU A 100 -41.26 -0.19 48.22
CA GLU A 100 -39.86 -0.06 48.64
C GLU A 100 -39.26 -1.41 49.05
N ILE A 101 -38.25 -1.86 48.30
CA ILE A 101 -37.40 -2.98 48.68
C ILE A 101 -36.26 -2.43 49.53
N LYS A 102 -36.20 -2.82 50.80
CA LYS A 102 -35.03 -2.58 51.67
C LYS A 102 -33.82 -3.32 51.10
N LEU A 103 -32.85 -2.55 50.59
CA LEU A 103 -31.52 -3.05 50.23
C LEU A 103 -30.83 -3.63 51.47
N MET A 104 -30.35 -4.87 51.38
CA MET A 104 -29.52 -5.50 52.40
C MET A 104 -28.17 -4.79 52.52
N ASP A 105 -27.58 -4.85 53.72
CA ASP A 105 -26.26 -4.28 54.00
C ASP A 105 -25.19 -4.81 53.04
N PRO A 106 -24.23 -3.96 52.60
CA PRO A 106 -23.20 -4.34 51.64
C PRO A 106 -22.33 -5.48 52.19
N PRO A 107 -21.92 -6.46 51.36
CA PRO A 107 -21.05 -7.53 51.81
C PRO A 107 -19.72 -6.95 52.30
N LYS A 108 -19.24 -7.45 53.45
CA LYS A 108 -17.98 -7.03 54.08
C LYS A 108 -16.84 -7.11 53.07
N ILE A 109 -16.29 -5.96 52.71
CA ILE A 109 -15.12 -5.81 51.85
C ILE A 109 -13.94 -6.51 52.54
N ARG A 110 -13.45 -7.62 51.95
CA ARG A 110 -12.14 -8.16 52.28
C ARG A 110 -11.09 -7.13 51.88
N ARG A 111 -10.15 -6.82 52.77
CA ARG A 111 -9.05 -5.86 52.51
C ARG A 111 -8.27 -6.30 51.27
N LEU A 112 -7.92 -5.33 50.43
CA LEU A 112 -7.10 -5.45 49.21
C LEU A 112 -5.72 -6.13 49.42
N SER A 113 -5.33 -6.44 50.66
CA SER A 113 -4.07 -7.10 51.01
C SER A 113 -4.10 -8.64 50.89
N GLU A 114 -5.24 -9.26 50.57
CA GLU A 114 -5.37 -10.73 50.48
C GLU A 114 -5.48 -11.29 49.05
N PHE A 115 -5.45 -10.44 48.02
CA PHE A 115 -5.16 -10.93 46.68
C PHE A 115 -3.67 -11.23 46.62
N ARG A 116 -3.30 -12.50 46.83
CA ARG A 116 -2.06 -13.02 46.26
C ARG A 116 -2.12 -12.68 44.78
N ILE A 117 -1.33 -11.70 44.38
CA ILE A 117 -0.92 -11.51 43.00
C ILE A 117 -0.29 -12.85 42.64
N VAL A 118 -1.05 -13.69 41.93
CA VAL A 118 -0.45 -14.82 41.24
C VAL A 118 0.40 -14.14 40.18
N ASP A 119 1.70 -14.05 40.43
CA ASP A 119 2.65 -13.65 39.39
C ASP A 119 2.34 -14.51 38.18
N ARG A 120 1.79 -13.88 37.13
CA ARG A 120 1.74 -14.52 35.82
C ARG A 120 3.19 -14.90 35.52
N PRO A 121 3.50 -16.17 35.25
CA PRO A 121 4.87 -16.52 34.87
C PRO A 121 5.27 -15.64 33.70
N LEU A 122 6.42 -14.98 33.81
CA LEU A 122 7.03 -14.22 32.73
C LEU A 122 6.98 -15.08 31.46
N VAL A 123 6.34 -14.56 30.41
CA VAL A 123 6.16 -15.26 29.14
C VAL A 123 7.56 -15.71 28.66
N PRO A 124 7.72 -16.97 28.22
CA PRO A 124 9.04 -17.46 27.82
C PRO A 124 9.57 -16.60 26.67
N PHE A 125 10.80 -16.09 26.84
CA PHE A 125 11.57 -15.48 25.76
C PHE A 125 11.47 -16.35 24.50
N LEU A 126 11.19 -15.75 23.34
CA LEU A 126 11.22 -16.45 22.05
C LEU A 126 12.54 -17.22 21.91
N ARG A 127 12.49 -18.55 21.83
CA ARG A 127 13.69 -19.38 21.71
C ARG A 127 13.90 -19.81 20.27
N PHE A 128 15.15 -20.16 19.95
CA PHE A 128 15.49 -20.62 18.61
C PHE A 128 14.78 -21.94 18.26
N GLU A 129 14.53 -22.83 19.23
CA GLU A 129 13.80 -24.07 18.99
C GLU A 129 12.36 -23.82 18.53
N ASP A 130 11.74 -22.75 19.06
CA ASP A 130 10.38 -22.37 18.67
C ASP A 130 10.37 -21.86 17.21
N ILE A 131 11.40 -21.09 16.81
CA ILE A 131 11.60 -20.63 15.42
C ILE A 131 11.89 -21.81 14.48
N SER A 132 12.74 -22.75 14.89
CA SER A 132 13.06 -23.93 14.10
C SER A 132 11.83 -24.84 13.91
N ALA A 133 11.03 -25.02 14.96
CA ALA A 133 9.75 -25.72 14.88
C ALA A 133 8.78 -25.00 13.92
N ALA A 134 8.72 -23.66 13.98
CA ALA A 134 7.93 -22.87 13.05
C ALA A 134 8.36 -23.07 11.59
N ALA A 135 9.66 -22.96 11.31
CA ALA A 135 10.23 -23.19 9.98
C ALA A 135 9.84 -24.57 9.44
N PHE A 136 9.97 -25.62 10.27
CA PHE A 136 9.61 -26.98 9.88
C PHE A 136 8.12 -27.16 9.57
N ARG A 137 7.22 -26.47 10.28
CA ARG A 137 5.77 -26.58 10.06
C ARG A 137 5.29 -25.80 8.84
N ILE A 138 5.85 -24.62 8.59
CA ILE A 138 5.38 -23.76 7.50
C ILE A 138 5.99 -24.11 6.14
N GLN A 139 7.15 -24.80 6.10
CA GLN A 139 7.89 -25.08 4.86
C GLN A 139 7.10 -25.79 3.76
N THR A 140 6.01 -26.51 4.10
CA THR A 140 5.18 -27.22 3.13
C THR A 140 4.17 -26.33 2.42
N VAL A 141 3.86 -25.17 3.01
CA VAL A 141 2.86 -24.22 2.50
C VAL A 141 3.54 -22.95 2.02
N ILE A 142 4.46 -22.39 2.82
CA ILE A 142 5.22 -21.19 2.49
C ILE A 142 6.48 -21.58 1.76
N GLN A 143 6.64 -21.02 0.55
CA GLN A 143 7.86 -21.19 -0.23
C GLN A 143 8.99 -20.35 0.37
N LYS A 144 10.21 -20.90 0.38
CA LYS A 144 11.40 -20.13 0.74
C LYS A 144 11.62 -19.02 -0.28
N THR A 145 11.47 -17.77 0.14
CA THR A 145 11.68 -16.61 -0.73
C THR A 145 13.15 -16.46 -1.08
N PRO A 146 13.48 -15.87 -2.24
CA PRO A 146 14.87 -15.68 -2.63
C PRO A 146 15.55 -14.56 -1.81
N CYS A 147 16.82 -14.75 -1.49
CA CYS A 147 17.73 -13.72 -1.00
C CYS A 147 18.80 -13.43 -2.06
N THR A 148 18.48 -12.54 -3.00
CA THR A 148 19.31 -12.33 -4.21
C THR A 148 20.26 -11.16 -4.06
N TYR A 149 21.45 -11.28 -4.64
CA TYR A 149 22.39 -10.17 -4.77
C TYR A 149 21.80 -9.02 -5.61
N SER A 150 21.83 -7.81 -5.07
CA SER A 150 21.28 -6.60 -5.70
C SER A 150 22.24 -6.00 -6.72
N ARG A 151 21.69 -5.35 -7.76
CA ARG A 151 22.51 -4.56 -8.70
C ARG A 151 23.06 -3.28 -8.05
N LEU A 152 22.47 -2.82 -6.95
CA LEU A 152 22.86 -1.62 -6.23
C LEU A 152 24.18 -1.81 -5.45
N SER A 153 24.58 -3.05 -5.21
CA SER A 153 25.79 -3.39 -4.45
C SER A 153 27.04 -2.63 -4.90
N LYS A 154 27.27 -2.58 -6.22
CA LYS A 154 28.42 -1.87 -6.80
C LYS A 154 28.37 -0.36 -6.57
N GLN A 155 27.17 0.23 -6.61
CA GLN A 155 26.98 1.67 -6.49
C GLN A 155 27.24 2.16 -5.06
N TYR A 156 26.93 1.34 -4.05
CA TYR A 156 27.08 1.70 -2.64
C TYR A 156 28.33 1.10 -1.99
N GLY A 157 29.09 0.28 -2.72
CA GLY A 157 30.29 -0.37 -2.21
C GLY A 157 29.98 -1.35 -1.08
N MET A 158 28.83 -2.02 -1.14
CA MET A 158 28.35 -3.01 -0.17
C MET A 158 27.87 -4.23 -0.96
N ASP A 159 28.07 -5.44 -0.46
CA ASP A 159 27.47 -6.63 -1.07
C ASP A 159 26.04 -6.78 -0.53
N ILE A 160 25.08 -6.10 -1.18
CA ILE A 160 23.68 -6.05 -0.78
C ILE A 160 22.94 -7.29 -1.30
N TYR A 161 22.29 -8.02 -0.40
CA TYR A 161 21.38 -9.11 -0.69
C TYR A 161 19.97 -8.72 -0.27
N LEU A 162 18.97 -8.99 -1.10
CA LEU A 162 17.58 -8.61 -0.86
C LEU A 162 16.76 -9.85 -0.54
N LYS A 163 16.27 -9.96 0.70
CA LYS A 163 15.33 -11.02 1.11
C LYS A 163 13.92 -10.61 0.69
N LYS A 164 13.42 -11.19 -0.40
CA LYS A 164 12.21 -10.74 -1.12
C LYS A 164 10.92 -11.33 -0.54
N GLU A 165 10.56 -10.92 0.67
CA GLU A 165 9.33 -11.38 1.34
C GLU A 165 8.04 -10.85 0.73
N HIS A 166 8.09 -9.71 0.03
CA HIS A 166 6.98 -9.20 -0.77
C HIS A 166 6.50 -10.12 -1.92
N LEU A 167 7.23 -11.22 -2.22
CA LEU A 167 6.85 -12.20 -3.24
C LEU A 167 5.88 -13.28 -2.72
N HIS A 168 5.53 -13.25 -1.43
CA HIS A 168 4.47 -14.10 -0.89
C HIS A 168 3.12 -13.81 -1.53
N TYR A 169 2.18 -14.74 -1.41
CA TYR A 169 0.91 -14.70 -2.13
C TYR A 169 0.06 -13.46 -1.77
N THR A 170 0.01 -13.11 -0.49
CA THR A 170 -0.62 -11.91 0.06
C THR A 170 0.28 -10.68 -0.02
N GLY A 171 1.46 -10.77 -0.66
CA GLY A 171 2.35 -9.64 -0.89
C GLY A 171 3.13 -9.16 0.34
N SER A 172 3.20 -9.93 1.42
CA SER A 172 3.96 -9.54 2.62
C SER A 172 4.53 -10.70 3.43
N VAL A 173 5.53 -10.39 4.26
CA VAL A 173 6.17 -11.28 5.23
C VAL A 173 5.22 -11.83 6.31
N LYS A 174 4.08 -11.18 6.54
CA LYS A 174 3.15 -11.48 7.64
C LYS A 174 2.55 -12.89 7.52
N GLU A 175 2.53 -13.47 6.32
CA GLU A 175 2.13 -14.87 6.07
C GLU A 175 2.85 -15.86 6.98
N ARG A 176 4.14 -15.67 7.22
CA ARG A 176 4.94 -16.61 8.03
C ARG A 176 4.45 -16.69 9.46
N GLY A 177 4.30 -15.53 10.09
CA GLY A 177 3.78 -15.42 11.45
C GLY A 177 2.34 -15.92 11.53
N VAL A 178 1.49 -15.47 10.62
CA VAL A 178 0.05 -15.80 10.62
C VAL A 178 -0.20 -17.28 10.38
N LEU A 179 0.45 -17.88 9.37
CA LEU A 179 0.26 -19.30 9.09
C LEU A 179 0.67 -20.15 10.30
N TYR A 180 1.80 -19.83 10.93
CA TYR A 180 2.23 -20.58 12.10
C TYR A 180 1.30 -20.34 13.32
N LEU A 181 0.80 -19.12 13.51
CA LEU A 181 -0.20 -18.81 14.52
C LEU A 181 -1.47 -19.65 14.32
N LEU A 182 -2.05 -19.64 13.12
CA LEU A 182 -3.29 -20.36 12.79
C LEU A 182 -3.14 -21.89 12.89
N THR A 183 -1.99 -22.43 12.47
CA THR A 183 -1.68 -23.87 12.60
C THR A 183 -1.37 -24.29 14.04
N SER A 184 -1.05 -23.33 14.91
CA SER A 184 -0.85 -23.57 16.35
C SER A 184 -2.17 -23.55 17.14
N LEU A 185 -3.28 -23.08 16.53
CA LEU A 185 -4.59 -23.12 17.17
C LEU A 185 -5.07 -24.57 17.35
N THR A 186 -5.72 -24.83 18.48
CA THR A 186 -6.37 -26.12 18.72
C THR A 186 -7.55 -26.32 17.76
N GLN A 187 -7.94 -27.56 17.51
CA GLN A 187 -9.10 -27.84 16.65
C GLN A 187 -10.40 -27.19 17.17
N ALA A 188 -10.56 -27.10 18.50
CA ALA A 188 -11.69 -26.41 19.12
C ALA A 188 -11.67 -24.90 18.83
N GLN A 189 -10.50 -24.28 18.87
CA GLN A 189 -10.28 -22.88 18.49
C GLN A 189 -10.55 -22.64 17.01
N GLN A 190 -10.05 -23.51 16.13
CA GLN A 190 -10.27 -23.42 14.69
C GLN A 190 -11.76 -23.52 14.32
N ARG A 191 -12.53 -24.38 15.00
CA ARG A 191 -13.98 -24.52 14.76
C ARG A 191 -14.78 -23.29 15.16
N LYS A 192 -14.32 -22.53 16.16
CA LYS A 192 -14.95 -21.26 16.54
C LYS A 192 -14.86 -20.26 15.40
N GLY A 193 -13.71 -20.20 14.72
CA GLY A 193 -13.42 -19.22 13.68
C GLY A 193 -12.65 -18.03 14.23
N VAL A 194 -12.10 -17.23 13.31
CA VAL A 194 -11.25 -16.07 13.61
C VAL A 194 -11.91 -14.79 13.09
N ILE A 195 -11.67 -13.68 13.78
CA ILE A 195 -12.19 -12.36 13.42
C ILE A 195 -11.09 -11.31 13.53
N VAL A 196 -10.97 -10.47 12.50
CA VAL A 196 -9.98 -9.37 12.40
C VAL A 196 -10.69 -8.07 12.03
N ALA A 197 -10.11 -6.92 12.40
CA ALA A 197 -10.85 -5.65 12.37
C ALA A 197 -10.06 -4.41 11.88
N THR A 198 -9.02 -4.64 11.08
CA THR A 198 -8.13 -3.59 10.55
C THR A 198 -7.66 -3.95 9.15
N ASP A 199 -7.53 -2.93 8.30
CA ASP A 199 -6.99 -3.09 6.95
C ASP A 199 -5.47 -3.00 6.97
N CYS A 200 -4.80 -4.15 7.12
CA CYS A 200 -3.35 -4.23 7.15
C CYS A 200 -2.85 -5.59 6.62
N ASN A 201 -1.54 -5.67 6.42
CA ASN A 201 -0.84 -6.86 5.95
C ASN A 201 -1.13 -8.11 6.82
N PHE A 202 -1.30 -7.95 8.14
CA PHE A 202 -1.65 -9.06 9.05
C PHE A 202 -3.05 -9.62 8.76
N SER A 203 -4.07 -8.76 8.73
CA SER A 203 -5.46 -9.18 8.45
C SER A 203 -5.58 -9.84 7.08
N MET A 204 -4.82 -9.36 6.09
CA MET A 204 -4.78 -9.93 4.75
C MET A 204 -4.21 -11.36 4.75
N ALA A 205 -3.11 -11.58 5.47
CA ALA A 205 -2.54 -12.90 5.67
C ALA A 205 -3.50 -13.82 6.46
N VAL A 206 -4.23 -13.30 7.46
CA VAL A 206 -5.22 -14.07 8.23
C VAL A 206 -6.36 -14.51 7.31
N ALA A 207 -6.90 -13.60 6.50
CA ALA A 207 -7.99 -13.91 5.58
C ALA A 207 -7.61 -15.00 4.57
N HIS A 208 -6.42 -14.93 3.99
CA HIS A 208 -5.93 -15.94 3.05
C HIS A 208 -5.70 -17.30 3.74
N HIS A 209 -4.86 -17.35 4.77
CA HIS A 209 -4.47 -18.63 5.38
C HIS A 209 -5.56 -19.28 6.21
N ALA A 210 -6.48 -18.51 6.82
CA ALA A 210 -7.62 -19.09 7.51
C ALA A 210 -8.51 -19.86 6.54
N VAL A 211 -8.78 -19.31 5.35
CA VAL A 211 -9.58 -20.00 4.32
C VAL A 211 -8.88 -21.26 3.82
N GLU A 212 -7.57 -21.20 3.53
CA GLU A 212 -6.79 -22.38 3.12
C GLU A 212 -6.79 -23.48 4.19
N LEU A 213 -6.76 -23.10 5.47
CA LEU A 213 -6.87 -24.02 6.62
C LEU A 213 -8.32 -24.42 6.95
N LYS A 214 -9.31 -23.94 6.19
CA LYS A 214 -10.76 -24.17 6.41
C LYS A 214 -11.26 -23.68 7.77
N ILE A 215 -10.65 -22.63 8.28
CA ILE A 215 -11.07 -21.90 9.49
C ILE A 215 -12.04 -20.79 9.03
N PRO A 216 -13.26 -20.71 9.60
CA PRO A 216 -14.17 -19.59 9.32
C PRO A 216 -13.50 -18.26 9.68
N VAL A 217 -13.51 -17.29 8.77
CA VAL A 217 -12.86 -15.99 8.97
C VAL A 217 -13.80 -14.83 8.67
N PHE A 218 -13.87 -13.91 9.62
CA PHE A 218 -14.63 -12.67 9.54
C PHE A 218 -13.69 -11.47 9.52
N VAL A 219 -13.91 -10.57 8.58
CA VAL A 219 -13.08 -9.39 8.36
C VAL A 219 -13.98 -8.17 8.49
N ILE A 220 -13.86 -7.46 9.61
CA ILE A 220 -14.66 -6.26 9.90
C ILE A 220 -13.88 -5.03 9.44
N MET A 221 -14.44 -4.27 8.52
CA MET A 221 -13.78 -3.10 7.93
C MET A 221 -14.66 -1.86 8.05
N PRO A 222 -14.11 -0.65 8.15
CA PRO A 222 -14.92 0.55 8.16
C PRO A 222 -15.56 0.77 6.78
N SER A 223 -16.71 1.45 6.77
CA SER A 223 -17.44 1.80 5.54
C SER A 223 -16.63 2.67 4.57
N CYS A 224 -15.59 3.37 5.05
CA CYS A 224 -14.69 4.18 4.25
C CYS A 224 -13.52 3.40 3.61
N CYS A 225 -13.38 2.09 3.89
CA CYS A 225 -12.34 1.26 3.28
C CYS A 225 -12.53 1.17 1.75
N SER A 226 -11.44 1.21 0.99
CA SER A 226 -11.51 1.24 -0.46
C SER A 226 -12.04 -0.08 -1.03
N SER A 227 -12.90 0.01 -2.05
CA SER A 227 -13.50 -1.16 -2.70
C SER A 227 -12.46 -2.18 -3.21
N PRO A 228 -11.32 -1.77 -3.81
CA PRO A 228 -10.27 -2.71 -4.19
C PRO A 228 -9.72 -3.52 -3.02
N ARG A 229 -9.52 -2.92 -1.83
CA ARG A 229 -9.01 -3.64 -0.65
C ARG A 229 -10.05 -4.62 -0.13
N LEU A 230 -11.32 -4.22 0.00
CA LEU A 230 -12.41 -5.15 0.39
C LEU A 230 -12.56 -6.33 -0.57
N ARG A 231 -12.35 -6.10 -1.87
CA ARG A 231 -12.41 -7.16 -2.88
C ARG A 231 -11.34 -8.23 -2.66
N ILE A 232 -10.11 -7.85 -2.31
CA ILE A 232 -9.02 -8.81 -2.03
C ILE A 232 -9.43 -9.81 -0.95
N TYR A 233 -9.98 -9.32 0.17
CA TYR A 233 -10.45 -10.19 1.26
C TYR A 233 -11.56 -11.16 0.80
N ARG A 234 -12.50 -10.68 -0.02
CA ARG A 234 -13.57 -11.53 -0.59
C ARG A 234 -13.02 -12.55 -1.59
N ASP A 235 -12.06 -12.15 -2.41
CA ASP A 235 -11.41 -13.02 -3.41
C ASP A 235 -10.62 -14.15 -2.72
N TYR A 236 -10.07 -13.91 -1.53
CA TYR A 236 -9.51 -14.97 -0.67
C TYR A 236 -10.58 -15.90 -0.08
N GLY A 237 -11.85 -15.50 -0.06
CA GLY A 237 -12.96 -16.28 0.49
C GLY A 237 -13.34 -15.91 1.92
N ALA A 238 -12.85 -14.79 2.45
CA ALA A 238 -13.21 -14.32 3.78
C ALA A 238 -14.58 -13.61 3.79
N MET A 239 -15.29 -13.68 4.92
CA MET A 239 -16.55 -12.96 5.11
C MET A 239 -16.25 -11.52 5.52
N VAL A 240 -16.47 -10.58 4.60
CA VAL A 240 -16.18 -9.16 4.82
C VAL A 240 -17.44 -8.42 5.25
N ILE A 241 -17.38 -7.77 6.41
CA ILE A 241 -18.48 -7.00 6.99
C ILE A 241 -18.03 -5.55 7.10
N SER A 242 -18.75 -4.66 6.44
CA SER A 242 -18.49 -3.23 6.53
C SER A 242 -19.28 -2.64 7.71
N TYR A 243 -18.60 -2.20 8.76
CA TYR A 243 -19.23 -1.64 9.96
C TYR A 243 -18.49 -0.42 10.48
N GLY A 244 -19.25 0.63 10.79
CA GLY A 244 -18.74 1.85 11.38
C GLY A 244 -18.11 2.81 10.36
N SER A 245 -17.77 4.01 10.84
CA SER A 245 -17.19 5.07 10.01
C SER A 245 -15.67 5.14 10.14
N THR A 246 -15.15 4.70 11.28
CA THR A 246 -13.72 4.71 11.61
C THR A 246 -13.20 3.30 11.90
N SER A 247 -11.89 3.10 11.76
CA SER A 247 -11.24 1.82 12.12
C SER A 247 -11.51 1.41 13.58
N HIS A 248 -11.64 2.39 14.49
CA HIS A 248 -11.93 2.12 15.89
C HIS A 248 -13.36 1.58 16.10
N ASP A 249 -14.32 2.06 15.31
CA ASP A 249 -15.70 1.55 15.34
C ASP A 249 -15.72 0.07 14.91
N SER A 250 -14.98 -0.27 13.85
CA SER A 250 -14.85 -1.63 13.34
C SER A 250 -14.16 -2.56 14.35
N GLN A 251 -13.08 -2.10 15.00
CA GLN A 251 -12.40 -2.84 16.07
C GLN A 251 -13.30 -3.14 17.26
N ASN A 252 -14.03 -2.14 17.75
CA ASN A 252 -14.96 -2.33 18.86
C ASN A 252 -16.08 -3.30 18.50
N HIS A 253 -16.62 -3.20 17.29
CA HIS A 253 -17.66 -4.11 16.81
C HIS A 253 -17.15 -5.53 16.67
N ALA A 254 -15.94 -5.72 16.13
CA ALA A 254 -15.32 -7.03 16.04
C ALA A 254 -15.05 -7.67 17.40
N SER A 255 -14.57 -6.88 18.37
CA SER A 255 -14.36 -7.34 19.76
C SER A 255 -15.69 -7.74 20.43
N TYR A 256 -16.74 -6.96 20.20
CA TYR A 256 -18.10 -7.29 20.63
C TYR A 256 -18.59 -8.61 20.02
N LEU A 257 -18.51 -8.76 18.69
CA LEU A 257 -18.90 -9.98 17.99
C LEU A 257 -18.08 -11.21 18.41
N ALA A 258 -16.78 -11.01 18.68
CA ALA A 258 -15.91 -12.07 19.17
C ALA A 258 -16.35 -12.57 20.54
N THR A 259 -16.75 -11.67 21.42
CA THR A 259 -17.21 -11.99 22.77
C THR A 259 -18.58 -12.68 22.76
N GLU A 260 -19.53 -12.14 22.00
CA GLU A 260 -20.90 -12.67 21.88
C GLU A 260 -20.93 -14.06 21.24
N ASN A 261 -20.24 -14.23 20.11
CA ASN A 261 -20.29 -15.47 19.32
C ASN A 261 -19.16 -16.46 19.64
N GLY A 262 -18.23 -16.06 20.51
CA GLY A 262 -17.07 -16.87 20.90
C GLY A 262 -16.01 -17.02 19.81
N TYR A 263 -15.94 -16.10 18.84
CA TYR A 263 -14.87 -16.07 17.83
C TYR A 263 -13.52 -15.71 18.46
N LEU A 264 -12.43 -16.11 17.79
CA LEU A 264 -11.09 -15.70 18.16
C LEU A 264 -10.77 -14.37 17.50
N TYR A 265 -10.83 -13.30 18.28
CA TYR A 265 -10.33 -12.01 17.83
C TYR A 265 -8.81 -12.08 17.69
N LEU A 266 -8.33 -11.93 16.45
CA LEU A 266 -6.91 -11.85 16.13
C LEU A 266 -6.56 -10.40 15.85
N GLU A 267 -5.55 -9.93 16.55
CA GLU A 267 -4.85 -8.70 16.25
C GLU A 267 -3.38 -9.06 16.06
N GLU A 268 -2.64 -8.22 15.33
CA GLU A 268 -1.19 -8.42 15.28
C GLU A 268 -0.64 -8.26 16.69
N ASP A 269 -0.19 -9.37 17.28
CA ASP A 269 0.20 -9.45 18.69
C ASP A 269 1.61 -10.00 18.88
N GLU A 270 2.06 -10.00 20.13
CA GLU A 270 3.35 -10.56 20.53
C GLU A 270 3.29 -12.03 20.92
N SER A 271 2.33 -12.79 20.37
CA SER A 271 2.25 -14.21 20.67
C SER A 271 3.56 -14.89 20.26
N ALA A 272 4.07 -15.76 21.13
CA ALA A 272 5.30 -16.48 20.87
C ALA A 272 5.24 -17.29 19.56
N ALA A 273 4.04 -17.76 19.20
CA ALA A 273 3.80 -18.40 17.91
C ALA A 273 4.02 -17.42 16.76
N TYR A 274 3.32 -16.29 16.74
CA TYR A 274 3.48 -15.29 15.67
C TYR A 274 4.96 -14.87 15.49
N LEU A 275 5.63 -14.53 16.59
CA LEU A 275 7.05 -14.16 16.57
C LEU A 275 7.97 -15.28 16.08
N ALA A 276 7.69 -16.54 16.43
CA ALA A 276 8.45 -17.69 15.94
C ALA A 276 8.32 -17.86 14.42
N GLY A 277 7.12 -17.69 13.87
CA GLY A 277 6.89 -17.69 12.42
C GLY A 277 7.66 -16.57 11.73
N MET A 278 7.63 -15.36 12.29
CA MET A 278 8.39 -14.22 11.77
C MET A 278 9.91 -14.45 11.81
N GLY A 279 10.42 -15.13 12.84
CA GLY A 279 11.85 -15.44 12.98
C GLY A 279 12.41 -16.39 11.92
N THR A 280 11.55 -17.14 11.21
CA THR A 280 11.98 -18.04 10.12
C THR A 280 12.69 -17.28 9.00
N VAL A 281 12.41 -15.99 8.82
CA VAL A 281 13.11 -15.11 7.88
C VAL A 281 14.60 -15.05 8.18
N GLY A 282 14.98 -14.89 9.45
CA GLY A 282 16.39 -14.83 9.85
C GLY A 282 17.15 -16.13 9.61
N MET A 283 16.48 -17.27 9.84
CA MET A 283 17.05 -18.59 9.54
C MET A 283 17.33 -18.74 8.04
N GLU A 284 16.37 -18.37 7.18
CA GLU A 284 16.56 -18.43 5.74
C GLU A 284 17.63 -17.47 5.22
N ILE A 285 17.72 -16.25 5.76
CA ILE A 285 18.78 -15.29 5.39
C ILE A 285 20.16 -15.88 5.68
N TYR A 286 20.33 -16.46 6.86
CA TYR A 286 21.61 -17.07 7.26
C TYR A 286 21.98 -18.27 6.40
N GLU A 287 20.99 -19.11 6.03
CA GLU A 287 21.19 -20.23 5.11
C GLU A 287 21.56 -19.77 3.69
N GLN A 288 20.92 -18.71 3.19
CA GLN A 288 21.05 -18.27 1.81
C GLN A 288 22.27 -17.36 1.55
N VAL A 289 22.77 -16.64 2.56
CA VAL A 289 23.88 -15.69 2.43
C VAL A 289 25.09 -16.14 3.22
N SER A 290 26.10 -16.67 2.52
CA SER A 290 27.35 -17.11 3.14
C SER A 290 28.19 -15.94 3.67
N LYS A 291 28.73 -16.10 4.89
CA LYS A 291 29.56 -15.08 5.59
C LYS A 291 28.86 -13.72 5.70
N LEU A 292 27.61 -13.74 6.13
CA LEU A 292 26.80 -12.55 6.37
C LEU A 292 27.43 -11.68 7.48
N ASP A 293 27.50 -10.38 7.28
CA ASP A 293 28.04 -9.43 8.26
C ASP A 293 26.94 -8.63 8.97
N ALA A 294 25.87 -8.27 8.25
CA ALA A 294 24.76 -7.48 8.80
C ALA A 294 23.42 -7.81 8.14
N VAL A 295 22.34 -7.60 8.90
CA VAL A 295 20.94 -7.67 8.44
C VAL A 295 20.24 -6.36 8.78
N VAL A 296 19.63 -5.75 7.77
CA VAL A 296 18.81 -4.54 7.91
C VAL A 296 17.33 -4.93 7.77
N VAL A 297 16.55 -4.63 8.81
CA VAL A 297 15.15 -5.06 8.92
C VAL A 297 14.26 -3.83 9.17
N PRO A 298 13.16 -3.66 8.42
CA PRO A 298 12.13 -2.69 8.75
C PRO A 298 11.56 -2.95 10.16
N ALA A 299 11.48 -1.93 10.99
CA ALA A 299 11.04 -2.03 12.38
C ALA A 299 9.67 -1.39 12.62
N ALA A 300 9.34 -0.31 11.91
CA ALA A 300 8.08 0.42 12.09
C ALA A 300 6.85 -0.46 11.85
N GLY A 301 6.02 -0.65 12.89
CA GLY A 301 4.83 -1.53 12.88
C GLY A 301 5.12 -3.00 12.52
N GLN A 302 6.39 -3.39 12.46
CA GLN A 302 6.86 -4.75 12.19
C GLN A 302 7.91 -5.17 13.21
N TYR A 303 7.78 -4.73 14.47
CA TYR A 303 8.75 -5.02 15.53
C TYR A 303 8.93 -6.53 15.73
N GLY A 304 7.88 -7.32 15.54
CA GLY A 304 7.94 -8.78 15.60
C GLY A 304 8.84 -9.40 14.52
N LEU A 305 8.91 -8.80 13.33
CA LEU A 305 9.85 -9.19 12.28
C LEU A 305 11.29 -8.93 12.73
N LEU A 306 11.57 -7.73 13.24
CA LEU A 306 12.89 -7.36 13.74
C LEU A 306 13.33 -8.28 14.87
N ALA A 307 12.50 -8.46 15.90
CA ALA A 307 12.82 -9.28 17.06
C ALA A 307 12.98 -10.77 16.71
N GLY A 308 12.07 -11.32 15.89
CA GLY A 308 12.15 -12.71 15.43
C GLY A 308 13.38 -12.96 14.58
N THR A 309 13.67 -12.07 13.63
CA THR A 309 14.87 -12.15 12.79
C THR A 309 16.14 -12.03 13.64
N ALA A 310 16.18 -11.10 14.58
CA ALA A 310 17.30 -10.94 15.50
C ALA A 310 17.53 -12.19 16.34
N ALA A 311 16.47 -12.81 16.89
CA ALA A 311 16.57 -14.03 17.67
C ALA A 311 17.17 -15.20 16.87
N ALA A 312 16.74 -15.39 15.62
CA ALA A 312 17.30 -16.41 14.75
C ALA A 312 18.77 -16.14 14.41
N ILE A 313 19.08 -14.93 13.96
CA ILE A 313 20.43 -14.55 13.54
C ILE A 313 21.42 -14.61 14.71
N LYS A 314 21.08 -14.03 15.86
CA LYS A 314 21.99 -14.00 17.02
C LYS A 314 22.24 -15.37 17.62
N HIS A 315 21.29 -16.31 17.49
CA HIS A 315 21.51 -17.70 17.87
C HIS A 315 22.49 -18.41 16.93
N LEU A 316 22.33 -18.23 15.61
CA LEU A 316 23.16 -18.88 14.60
C LEU A 316 24.58 -18.28 14.53
N ASN A 317 24.68 -16.95 14.62
CA ASN A 317 25.94 -16.23 14.71
C ASN A 317 25.74 -14.88 15.40
N SER A 318 26.19 -14.78 16.65
CA SER A 318 26.08 -13.56 17.46
C SER A 318 26.88 -12.37 16.92
N GLN A 319 27.84 -12.58 16.02
CA GLN A 319 28.67 -11.52 15.43
C GLN A 319 27.97 -10.75 14.31
N VAL A 320 26.91 -11.30 13.72
CA VAL A 320 26.13 -10.62 12.67
C VAL A 320 25.40 -9.44 13.29
N LEU A 321 25.54 -8.26 12.68
CA LEU A 321 24.83 -7.05 13.12
C LEU A 321 23.36 -7.10 12.69
N VAL A 322 22.44 -6.78 13.58
CA VAL A 322 21.01 -6.66 13.29
C VAL A 322 20.59 -5.23 13.52
N ILE A 323 20.11 -4.59 12.45
CA ILE A 323 19.82 -3.16 12.41
C ILE A 323 18.35 -2.96 12.08
N GLY A 324 17.62 -2.29 12.97
CA GLY A 324 16.25 -1.88 12.76
C GLY A 324 16.16 -0.53 12.04
N VAL A 325 15.18 -0.38 11.14
CA VAL A 325 14.91 0.90 10.47
C VAL A 325 13.49 1.37 10.77
N GLU A 326 13.36 2.60 11.26
CA GLU A 326 12.09 3.28 11.52
C GLU A 326 11.99 4.56 10.66
N PRO A 327 10.81 5.11 10.42
CA PRO A 327 10.67 6.42 9.81
C PRO A 327 10.84 7.51 10.87
N GLU A 328 11.42 8.63 10.46
CA GLU A 328 11.64 9.81 11.32
C GLU A 328 10.34 10.38 11.91
N GLY A 329 9.21 10.21 11.21
CA GLY A 329 7.91 10.72 11.64
C GLY A 329 7.34 10.02 12.88
N PHE A 330 7.74 8.77 13.16
CA PHE A 330 7.23 7.99 14.30
C PHE A 330 8.24 6.93 14.80
N PRO A 331 9.38 7.35 15.37
CA PRO A 331 10.46 6.44 15.78
C PRO A 331 10.19 5.79 17.15
N LEU A 332 9.20 4.92 17.23
CA LEU A 332 8.66 4.35 18.48
C LEU A 332 9.67 3.47 19.21
N LEU A 333 10.34 2.54 18.52
CA LEU A 333 11.34 1.65 19.11
C LEU A 333 12.57 2.44 19.53
N LEU A 334 13.07 3.33 18.68
CA LEU A 334 14.24 4.15 18.99
C LEU A 334 14.00 5.01 20.24
N GLN A 335 12.82 5.61 20.36
CA GLN A 335 12.47 6.38 21.55
C GLN A 335 12.31 5.47 22.78
N SER A 336 11.66 4.31 22.64
CA SER A 336 11.50 3.34 23.74
C SER A 336 12.84 2.83 24.26
N LEU A 337 13.81 2.59 23.38
CA LEU A 337 15.18 2.20 23.75
C LEU A 337 15.90 3.34 24.48
N LYS A 338 15.68 4.61 24.08
CA LYS A 338 16.25 5.78 24.76
C LYS A 338 15.66 5.99 26.15
N THR A 339 14.37 5.75 26.33
CA THR A 339 13.67 5.89 27.63
C THR A 339 13.73 4.63 28.48
N ASP A 340 14.43 3.61 28.01
CA ASP A 340 14.54 2.27 28.60
C ASP A 340 13.20 1.63 29.01
N SER A 341 12.13 1.98 28.31
CA SER A 341 10.76 1.57 28.61
C SER A 341 9.89 1.63 27.38
N PRO A 342 8.95 0.68 27.20
CA PRO A 342 8.05 0.66 26.05
C PRO A 342 7.11 1.87 26.12
N ILE A 343 7.18 2.73 25.10
CA ILE A 343 6.29 3.89 24.98
C ILE A 343 4.90 3.39 24.59
N LYS A 344 3.90 3.84 25.35
CA LYS A 344 2.49 3.45 25.16
C LYS A 344 1.71 4.37 24.25
N ASP A 345 2.11 5.65 24.21
CA ASP A 345 1.44 6.68 23.41
C ASP A 345 2.48 7.62 22.81
N LEU A 346 2.87 7.35 21.56
CA LEU A 346 3.69 8.28 20.80
C LEU A 346 2.79 9.31 20.10
N HIS A 347 2.82 10.56 20.58
CA HIS A 347 2.25 11.69 19.85
C HIS A 347 3.08 11.98 18.59
N SER A 348 2.75 11.27 17.52
CA SER A 348 3.25 11.51 16.17
C SER A 348 2.07 11.82 15.24
N ASN A 349 2.33 12.58 14.18
CA ASN A 349 1.34 12.85 13.15
C ASN A 349 1.89 12.39 11.79
N PRO A 350 2.13 11.08 11.63
CA PRO A 350 2.76 10.55 10.43
C PRO A 350 1.83 10.65 9.23
N ASN A 351 2.39 10.51 8.04
CA ASN A 351 1.61 10.43 6.82
C ASN A 351 0.76 9.15 6.80
N LYS A 352 -0.50 9.26 7.25
CA LYS A 352 -1.44 8.14 7.39
C LYS A 352 -1.70 7.38 6.08
N LYS A 353 -1.46 8.00 4.91
CA LYS A 353 -1.60 7.30 3.63
C LYS A 353 -0.44 6.36 3.36
N LEU A 354 0.78 6.77 3.71
CA LEU A 354 2.00 5.99 3.47
C LEU A 354 2.27 4.95 4.55
N TYR A 355 1.84 5.23 5.78
CA TYR A 355 2.18 4.42 6.95
C TYR A 355 0.94 4.01 7.75
N GLY A 356 -0.25 4.06 7.15
CA GLY A 356 -1.52 3.73 7.82
C GLY A 356 -1.49 2.35 8.47
N ASP A 357 -0.95 1.37 7.75
CA ASP A 357 -0.83 -0.03 8.17
C ASP A 357 0.22 -0.23 9.28
N LEU A 358 1.12 0.76 9.50
CA LEU A 358 2.17 0.75 10.52
C LEU A 358 1.80 1.50 11.81
N MET A 359 0.60 2.08 11.88
CA MET A 359 0.19 2.93 12.98
C MET A 359 -0.19 2.14 14.24
N GLU A 360 0.78 1.43 14.81
CA GLU A 360 0.67 0.87 16.14
C GLU A 360 1.03 1.96 17.17
N ARG A 361 0.13 2.19 18.14
CA ARG A 361 0.32 3.27 19.12
C ARG A 361 1.25 2.89 20.27
N SER A 362 1.37 1.60 20.53
CA SER A 362 2.09 1.04 21.66
C SER A 362 3.07 -0.03 21.22
N LEU A 363 4.30 0.04 21.69
CA LEU A 363 5.26 -1.04 21.52
C LEU A 363 4.95 -2.14 22.55
N GLY A 364 4.81 -3.37 22.08
CA GLY A 364 4.61 -4.49 22.97
C GLY A 364 5.83 -4.80 23.85
N VAL A 365 5.59 -5.44 25.01
CA VAL A 365 6.59 -5.62 26.06
C VAL A 365 7.61 -6.68 25.69
N ASN A 366 7.18 -7.81 25.11
CA ASN A 366 8.05 -8.93 24.77
C ASN A 366 9.00 -8.55 23.64
N THR A 367 8.48 -7.89 22.62
CA THR A 367 9.24 -7.45 21.45
C THR A 367 10.22 -6.35 21.84
N PHE A 368 9.84 -5.43 22.72
CA PHE A 368 10.76 -4.46 23.29
C PHE A 368 11.91 -5.13 24.04
N GLN A 369 11.63 -6.12 24.90
CA GLN A 369 12.68 -6.84 25.64
C GLN A 369 13.63 -7.61 24.71
N LEU A 370 13.09 -8.26 23.68
CA LEU A 370 13.89 -8.95 22.67
C LEU A 370 14.75 -7.97 21.87
N ALA A 371 14.15 -6.87 21.39
CA ALA A 371 14.84 -5.84 20.64
C ALA A 371 15.98 -5.23 21.46
N LYS A 372 15.71 -4.84 22.72
CA LYS A 372 16.73 -4.29 23.63
C LYS A 372 17.92 -5.23 23.84
N LYS A 373 17.70 -6.55 23.82
CA LYS A 373 18.75 -7.55 24.06
C LYS A 373 19.50 -7.98 22.79
N LEU A 374 18.83 -8.03 21.65
CA LEU A 374 19.32 -8.72 20.45
C LEU A 374 19.60 -7.80 19.26
N VAL A 375 19.00 -6.62 19.21
CA VAL A 375 19.18 -5.65 18.12
C VAL A 375 20.37 -4.75 18.46
N ASP A 376 21.32 -4.62 17.53
CA ASP A 376 22.55 -3.87 17.76
C ASP A 376 22.36 -2.36 17.57
N ASN A 377 21.50 -1.96 16.62
CA ASN A 377 21.25 -0.56 16.32
C ASN A 377 19.84 -0.34 15.73
N VAL A 378 19.27 0.85 15.95
CA VAL A 378 18.02 1.29 15.33
C VAL A 378 18.25 2.69 14.76
N ILE A 379 17.94 2.85 13.47
CA ILE A 379 18.13 4.11 12.73
C ILE A 379 16.81 4.59 12.15
N THR A 380 16.76 5.89 11.81
CA THR A 380 15.55 6.53 11.28
C THR A 380 15.76 7.06 9.87
N VAL A 381 14.82 6.79 8.97
CA VAL A 381 14.84 7.27 7.58
C VAL A 381 13.75 8.29 7.32
N SER A 382 14.00 9.25 6.43
CA SER A 382 12.98 10.19 6.02
C SER A 382 11.96 9.53 5.09
N GLU A 383 10.76 10.12 4.99
CA GLU A 383 9.75 9.69 4.02
C GLU A 383 10.31 9.83 2.59
N GLU A 384 11.09 10.89 2.34
CA GLU A 384 11.70 11.18 1.04
C GLU A 384 12.68 10.08 0.61
N ASP A 385 13.54 9.61 1.53
CA ASP A 385 14.46 8.51 1.27
C ASP A 385 13.72 7.20 0.97
N SER A 386 12.58 6.97 1.66
CA SER A 386 11.72 5.80 1.42
C SER A 386 11.13 5.81 0.01
N LEU A 387 10.65 6.97 -0.45
CA LEU A 387 10.11 7.14 -1.80
C LEU A 387 11.19 6.95 -2.88
N VAL A 388 12.39 7.49 -2.67
CA VAL A 388 13.53 7.26 -3.58
C VAL A 388 13.94 5.78 -3.58
N ALA A 389 13.89 5.09 -2.44
CA ALA A 389 14.15 3.66 -2.37
C ALA A 389 13.15 2.84 -3.19
N MET A 390 11.86 3.16 -3.13
CA MET A 390 10.83 2.52 -3.97
C MET A 390 11.15 2.66 -5.46
N LEU A 391 11.56 3.86 -5.90
CA LEU A 391 12.00 4.10 -7.28
C LEU A 391 13.20 3.20 -7.64
N ARG A 392 14.19 3.08 -6.75
CA ARG A 392 15.36 2.21 -6.97
C ARG A 392 15.00 0.73 -7.07
N PHE A 393 14.05 0.24 -6.28
CA PHE A 393 13.56 -1.14 -6.43
C PHE A 393 12.96 -1.39 -7.82
N GLN A 394 12.17 -0.45 -8.33
CA GLN A 394 11.57 -0.58 -9.67
C GLN A 394 12.63 -0.55 -10.79
N GLU A 395 13.63 0.32 -10.67
CA GLU A 395 14.69 0.50 -11.67
C GLU A 395 15.72 -0.65 -11.68
N PHE A 396 16.16 -1.05 -10.47
CA PHE A 396 17.28 -1.96 -10.30
C PHE A 396 16.86 -3.41 -10.11
N GLU A 397 15.78 -3.62 -9.38
CA GLU A 397 15.33 -4.95 -8.98
C GLU A 397 14.08 -5.41 -9.73
N ARG A 398 13.52 -4.54 -10.58
CA ARG A 398 12.28 -4.79 -11.35
C ARG A 398 11.13 -5.24 -10.44
N SER A 399 11.11 -4.75 -9.21
CA SER A 399 10.16 -5.15 -8.18
C SER A 399 9.43 -3.90 -7.69
N THR A 400 8.10 -3.99 -7.58
CA THR A 400 7.28 -2.96 -6.94
C THR A 400 7.20 -3.25 -5.46
N VAL A 401 7.52 -2.28 -4.63
CA VAL A 401 7.48 -2.40 -3.17
C VAL A 401 6.72 -1.21 -2.60
N ASP A 402 6.14 -1.41 -1.42
CA ASP A 402 5.55 -0.33 -0.63
C ASP A 402 6.64 0.38 0.20
N THR A 403 6.23 1.38 0.97
CA THR A 403 7.11 2.14 1.86
C THR A 403 7.77 1.23 2.89
N GLU A 404 7.02 0.32 3.51
CA GLU A 404 7.49 -0.68 4.47
C GLU A 404 8.63 -1.54 3.91
N GLY A 405 8.43 -2.14 2.73
CA GLY A 405 9.41 -2.96 2.05
C GLY A 405 10.63 -2.17 1.59
N ALA A 406 10.47 -0.88 1.32
CA ALA A 406 11.55 -0.02 0.84
C ALA A 406 12.48 0.53 1.94
N MET A 407 12.00 0.62 3.18
CA MET A 407 12.71 1.28 4.29
C MET A 407 14.12 0.73 4.54
N GLY A 408 14.29 -0.60 4.49
CA GLY A 408 15.60 -1.20 4.72
C GLY A 408 16.65 -0.74 3.71
N LEU A 409 16.25 -0.55 2.44
CA LEU A 409 17.12 0.00 1.41
C LEU A 409 17.31 1.51 1.59
N ALA A 410 16.25 2.24 1.98
CA ALA A 410 16.28 3.68 2.19
C ALA A 410 17.41 4.11 3.15
N ALA A 411 17.64 3.35 4.22
CA ALA A 411 18.73 3.56 5.15
C ALA A 411 20.12 3.55 4.49
N ILE A 412 20.32 2.64 3.53
CA ILE A 412 21.57 2.54 2.75
C ILE A 412 21.69 3.71 1.78
N LEU A 413 20.60 4.07 1.09
CA LEU A 413 20.58 5.17 0.13
C LEU A 413 20.85 6.52 0.79
N ALA A 414 20.30 6.73 1.98
CA ALA A 414 20.52 7.91 2.81
C ALA A 414 21.95 8.01 3.37
N GLY A 415 22.76 6.96 3.21
CA GLY A 415 24.15 6.93 3.67
C GLY A 415 24.31 6.84 5.19
N GLN A 416 23.28 6.34 5.89
CA GLN A 416 23.26 6.24 7.36
C GLN A 416 24.05 5.04 7.91
N LEU A 417 24.52 4.15 7.03
CA LEU A 417 25.23 2.92 7.38
C LEU A 417 26.65 2.84 6.78
N PRO A 418 27.50 3.88 6.93
CA PRO A 418 28.84 3.89 6.33
C PRO A 418 29.75 2.75 6.82
N GLU A 419 29.52 2.22 8.02
CA GLU A 419 30.25 1.10 8.63
C GLU A 419 30.01 -0.25 7.95
N LEU A 420 29.04 -0.32 7.03
CA LEU A 420 28.73 -1.51 6.25
C LEU A 420 29.42 -1.55 4.89
N LYS A 421 30.18 -0.51 4.52
CA LYS A 421 30.97 -0.53 3.27
C LYS A 421 31.97 -1.67 3.26
N GLY A 422 32.03 -2.40 2.15
CA GLY A 422 32.86 -3.58 1.96
C GLY A 422 32.33 -4.85 2.65
N LYS A 423 31.16 -4.80 3.30
CA LYS A 423 30.54 -5.93 3.99
C LYS A 423 29.38 -6.54 3.21
N LYS A 424 29.00 -7.76 3.57
CA LYS A 424 27.82 -8.46 3.08
C LYS A 424 26.61 -8.15 3.95
N VAL A 425 25.62 -7.49 3.35
CA VAL A 425 24.44 -6.98 4.03
C VAL A 425 23.19 -7.59 3.44
N ALA A 426 22.37 -8.25 4.25
CA ALA A 426 21.02 -8.65 3.84
C ALA A 426 20.01 -7.57 4.22
N VAL A 427 19.12 -7.21 3.30
CA VAL A 427 18.03 -6.26 3.52
C VAL A 427 16.71 -7.01 3.35
N VAL A 428 15.85 -6.91 4.35
CA VAL A 428 14.51 -7.53 4.30
C VAL A 428 13.57 -6.61 3.56
N VAL A 429 12.97 -7.13 2.48
CA VAL A 429 11.96 -6.43 1.67
C VAL A 429 10.59 -7.00 2.05
N SER A 430 9.99 -6.41 3.09
CA SER A 430 8.86 -6.99 3.83
C SER A 430 7.57 -7.13 3.02
N SER A 431 7.25 -6.17 2.15
CA SER A 431 5.89 -6.04 1.60
C SER A 431 5.82 -5.22 0.30
N ALA A 432 4.70 -5.35 -0.40
CA ALA A 432 4.37 -4.62 -1.64
C ALA A 432 2.88 -4.25 -1.76
N ASN A 433 2.16 -4.08 -0.65
CA ASN A 433 0.70 -3.96 -0.61
C ASN A 433 0.22 -2.51 -0.63
N MET A 434 0.65 -1.75 -1.64
CA MET A 434 0.24 -0.36 -1.83
C MET A 434 -0.76 -0.22 -2.98
N GLU A 435 -1.83 0.56 -2.76
CA GLU A 435 -2.81 0.86 -3.80
C GLU A 435 -2.15 1.58 -4.99
N LEU A 436 -2.53 1.19 -6.22
CA LEU A 436 -1.90 1.68 -7.45
C LEU A 436 -1.94 3.22 -7.58
N GLU A 437 -3.03 3.86 -7.17
CA GLU A 437 -3.14 5.33 -7.23
C GLU A 437 -2.18 6.02 -6.25
N LEU A 438 -2.01 5.44 -5.05
CA LEU A 438 -1.02 5.93 -4.10
C LEU A 438 0.40 5.67 -4.62
N MET A 439 0.65 4.50 -5.24
CA MET A 439 1.92 4.18 -5.87
C MET A 439 2.31 5.20 -6.93
N ARG A 440 1.36 5.59 -7.79
CA ARG A 440 1.56 6.61 -8.81
C ARG A 440 1.98 7.94 -8.20
N GLN A 441 1.28 8.40 -7.16
CA GLN A 441 1.62 9.63 -6.44
C GLN A 441 3.02 9.55 -5.79
N CYS A 442 3.38 8.39 -5.25
CA CYS A 442 4.70 8.13 -4.67
C CYS A 442 5.81 8.22 -5.72
N VAL A 443 5.60 7.60 -6.90
CA VAL A 443 6.56 7.62 -8.01
C VAL A 443 6.72 9.04 -8.55
N ASP A 444 5.62 9.77 -8.76
CA ASP A 444 5.66 11.17 -9.21
C ASP A 444 6.48 12.02 -8.23
N ARG A 445 6.27 11.84 -6.91
CA ARG A 445 7.06 12.53 -5.89
C ARG A 445 8.52 12.09 -5.88
N ALA A 446 8.80 10.79 -6.00
CA ALA A 446 10.15 10.25 -6.04
C ALA A 446 10.97 10.78 -7.22
N LEU A 447 10.36 10.94 -8.40
CA LEU A 447 11.01 11.53 -9.57
C LEU A 447 11.41 13.00 -9.35
N VAL A 448 10.63 13.74 -8.58
CA VAL A 448 10.97 15.11 -8.17
C VAL A 448 12.12 15.12 -7.17
N LEU A 449 12.11 14.20 -6.20
CA LEU A 449 13.18 14.04 -5.20
C LEU A 449 14.51 13.57 -5.82
N ASP A 450 14.44 12.75 -6.87
CA ASP A 450 15.61 12.26 -7.63
C ASP A 450 16.14 13.29 -8.65
N ASP A 451 15.67 14.55 -8.58
CA ASP A 451 16.04 15.66 -9.47
C ASP A 451 15.75 15.40 -10.97
N ARG A 452 14.90 14.41 -11.31
CA ARG A 452 14.55 14.07 -12.71
C ARG A 452 13.37 14.87 -13.22
N VAL A 453 12.39 15.11 -12.37
CA VAL A 453 11.26 15.99 -12.70
C VAL A 453 11.41 17.27 -11.90
N SER A 454 11.22 18.41 -12.56
CA SER A 454 11.19 19.71 -11.90
C SER A 454 9.95 20.47 -12.30
N LYS A 455 9.37 21.19 -11.34
CA LYS A 455 8.18 22.01 -11.44
C LYS A 455 8.54 23.39 -10.95
N PHE A 456 8.27 24.37 -11.80
CA PHE A 456 8.50 25.76 -11.47
C PHE A 456 7.35 26.62 -11.96
N SER A 457 7.20 27.76 -11.30
CA SER A 457 6.31 28.84 -11.71
C SER A 457 7.15 30.04 -12.10
N VAL A 458 6.82 30.68 -13.21
CA VAL A 458 7.41 31.95 -13.62
C VAL A 458 6.30 32.96 -13.93
N LYS A 459 6.50 34.21 -13.53
CA LYS A 459 5.63 35.32 -13.96
C LYS A 459 6.19 35.88 -15.27
N LEU A 460 5.43 35.76 -16.35
CA LEU A 460 5.74 36.36 -17.65
C LEU A 460 4.92 37.64 -17.86
N GLY A 461 5.43 38.53 -18.70
CA GLY A 461 4.64 39.62 -19.24
C GLY A 461 3.56 39.10 -20.21
N GLU A 462 2.57 39.94 -20.48
CA GLU A 462 1.51 39.63 -21.46
C GLU A 462 1.88 40.02 -22.91
N TRP A 463 3.16 40.22 -23.21
CA TRP A 463 3.59 40.56 -24.57
C TRP A 463 3.58 39.32 -25.47
N PRO A 464 3.16 39.45 -26.74
CA PRO A 464 3.28 38.38 -27.72
C PRO A 464 4.71 37.85 -27.79
N GLY A 465 4.88 36.53 -27.63
CA GLY A 465 6.17 35.85 -27.71
C GLY A 465 6.90 35.61 -26.39
N ASP A 466 6.44 36.14 -25.25
CA ASP A 466 7.12 35.88 -23.96
C ASP A 466 7.08 34.39 -23.57
N MET A 467 5.95 33.72 -23.81
CA MET A 467 5.86 32.26 -23.69
C MET A 467 6.82 31.54 -24.66
N ALA A 468 6.90 32.01 -25.91
CA ALA A 468 7.79 31.41 -26.91
C ALA A 468 9.27 31.51 -26.49
N LYS A 469 9.68 32.62 -25.88
CA LYS A 469 11.04 32.78 -25.32
C LYS A 469 11.31 31.76 -24.20
N LEU A 470 10.34 31.53 -23.31
CA LEU A 470 10.48 30.54 -22.25
C LEU A 470 10.64 29.13 -22.84
N LEU A 471 9.78 28.76 -23.79
CA LEU A 471 9.82 27.45 -24.44
C LEU A 471 11.10 27.27 -25.27
N ASP A 472 11.60 28.32 -25.91
CA ASP A 472 12.88 28.31 -26.63
C ASP A 472 14.06 28.06 -25.68
N VAL A 473 14.06 28.67 -24.49
CA VAL A 473 15.07 28.38 -23.46
C VAL A 473 15.00 26.91 -23.04
N LEU A 474 13.80 26.37 -22.77
CA LEU A 474 13.64 24.96 -22.39
C LEU A 474 14.09 24.01 -23.50
N SER A 475 13.79 24.34 -24.76
CA SER A 475 14.22 23.60 -25.95
C SER A 475 15.75 23.57 -26.10
N ARG A 476 16.42 24.71 -25.89
CA ARG A 476 17.89 24.81 -25.96
C ARG A 476 18.60 24.02 -24.87
N GLU A 477 17.97 23.86 -23.73
CA GLU A 477 18.48 23.06 -22.60
C GLU A 477 18.23 21.54 -22.81
N ASP A 478 17.60 21.13 -23.92
CA ASP A 478 17.21 19.75 -24.23
C ASP A 478 16.36 19.12 -23.10
N VAL A 479 15.42 19.91 -22.58
CA VAL A 479 14.54 19.53 -21.48
C VAL A 479 13.16 19.19 -22.04
N ARG A 480 12.63 18.02 -21.64
CA ARG A 480 11.32 17.60 -22.11
C ARG A 480 10.23 18.27 -21.28
N LEU A 481 9.31 18.93 -21.96
CA LEU A 481 8.17 19.57 -21.32
C LEU A 481 7.05 18.55 -21.10
N LEU A 482 6.65 18.32 -19.86
CA LEU A 482 5.58 17.39 -19.49
C LEU A 482 4.22 18.10 -19.41
N ASP A 483 4.18 19.28 -18.78
CA ASP A 483 2.96 20.07 -18.62
C ASP A 483 3.27 21.58 -18.60
N VAL A 484 2.35 22.38 -19.13
CA VAL A 484 2.37 23.85 -19.07
C VAL A 484 0.98 24.36 -18.76
N CYS A 485 0.85 24.98 -17.59
CA CYS A 485 -0.36 25.66 -17.16
C CYS A 485 -0.14 27.17 -17.19
N HIS A 486 -0.79 27.84 -18.14
CA HIS A 486 -0.80 29.30 -18.21
C HIS A 486 -2.08 29.84 -17.55
N ARG A 487 -1.94 30.52 -16.42
CA ARG A 487 -3.06 31.12 -15.68
C ARG A 487 -2.88 32.64 -15.61
N ARG A 488 -3.92 33.36 -16.03
CA ARG A 488 -4.06 34.79 -15.76
C ARG A 488 -4.58 34.94 -14.33
N GLN A 489 -3.79 35.51 -13.42
CA GLN A 489 -4.27 35.78 -12.07
C GLN A 489 -5.27 36.94 -12.11
N SER A 490 -6.50 36.72 -11.65
CA SER A 490 -7.53 37.78 -11.53
C SER A 490 -7.51 38.52 -10.17
N ASP A 491 -6.55 38.23 -9.28
CA ASP A 491 -6.54 38.81 -7.93
C ASP A 491 -5.54 39.98 -7.76
N LYS A 492 -6.12 41.19 -7.81
CA LYS A 492 -5.79 42.48 -7.15
C LYS A 492 -4.35 43.03 -7.06
N SER A 493 -3.29 42.41 -7.59
CA SER A 493 -1.93 42.93 -7.34
C SER A 493 -0.92 42.97 -8.49
N ASP A 494 -1.16 42.29 -9.63
CA ASP A 494 -0.24 42.34 -10.78
C ASP A 494 -1.06 42.36 -12.10
N LEU A 495 -1.52 43.52 -12.54
CA LEU A 495 -2.12 43.70 -13.87
C LEU A 495 -1.06 43.43 -14.96
N PHE A 496 -1.45 42.79 -16.07
CA PHE A 496 -0.60 42.48 -17.24
C PHE A 496 0.55 41.49 -17.00
N LYS A 497 0.43 40.62 -15.99
CA LYS A 497 1.34 39.49 -15.79
C LYS A 497 0.55 38.19 -15.74
N ALA A 498 1.10 37.17 -16.39
CA ALA A 498 0.55 35.84 -16.32
C ALA A 498 1.49 34.89 -15.58
N LYS A 499 0.91 33.99 -14.78
CA LYS A 499 1.65 32.95 -14.08
C LYS A 499 1.70 31.71 -14.98
N VAL A 500 2.90 31.27 -15.33
CA VAL A 500 3.13 30.04 -16.08
C VAL A 500 3.73 29.01 -15.14
N GLU A 501 3.03 27.91 -14.94
CA GLU A 501 3.54 26.75 -14.21
C GLU A 501 3.98 25.70 -15.24
N CYS A 502 5.23 25.27 -15.17
CA CYS A 502 5.78 24.24 -16.04
C CYS A 502 6.19 23.03 -15.21
N VAL A 503 5.93 21.84 -15.74
CA VAL A 503 6.50 20.57 -15.27
C VAL A 503 7.41 20.06 -16.38
N VAL A 504 8.67 19.82 -16.03
CA VAL A 504 9.71 19.44 -16.98
C VAL A 504 10.44 18.19 -16.51
N GLU A 505 10.82 17.34 -17.46
CA GLU A 505 11.66 16.16 -17.28
C GLU A 505 13.09 16.47 -17.74
N THR A 506 14.03 16.17 -16.87
CA THR A 506 15.47 16.33 -17.04
C THR A 506 16.14 14.97 -16.97
N ARG A 507 17.22 14.80 -17.72
CA ARG A 507 17.98 13.55 -17.83
C ARG A 507 18.65 13.16 -16.53
N ASP A 508 19.25 14.14 -15.85
CA ASP A 508 20.06 13.92 -14.67
C ASP A 508 20.13 15.19 -13.80
N LYS A 509 20.67 15.00 -12.59
CA LYS A 509 20.88 16.07 -11.62
C LYS A 509 21.76 17.21 -12.14
N THR A 510 22.70 16.95 -13.05
CA THR A 510 23.58 17.98 -13.60
C THR A 510 22.83 18.90 -14.55
N GLN A 511 21.99 18.35 -15.44
CA GLN A 511 21.11 19.12 -16.31
C GLN A 511 20.05 19.87 -15.49
N SER A 512 19.46 19.24 -14.47
CA SER A 512 18.50 19.90 -13.56
C SER A 512 19.12 21.12 -12.87
N ASN A 513 20.36 21.00 -12.36
CA ASN A 513 21.08 22.13 -11.78
C ASN A 513 21.42 23.21 -12.80
N HIS A 514 21.78 22.82 -14.03
CA HIS A 514 22.07 23.77 -15.11
C HIS A 514 20.82 24.56 -15.51
N LEU A 515 19.72 23.87 -15.75
CA LEU A 515 18.40 24.46 -16.03
C LEU A 515 18.00 25.44 -14.93
N ARG A 516 18.17 25.04 -13.66
CA ARG A 516 17.86 25.89 -12.51
C ARG A 516 18.63 27.19 -12.54
N LYS A 517 19.92 27.12 -12.83
CA LYS A 517 20.79 28.29 -12.96
C LYS A 517 20.37 29.18 -14.14
N THR A 518 20.21 28.60 -15.34
CA THR A 518 19.83 29.35 -16.56
C THR A 518 18.51 30.09 -16.37
N LEU A 519 17.50 29.43 -15.81
CA LEU A 519 16.19 30.04 -15.60
C LEU A 519 16.20 31.10 -14.48
N SER A 520 16.94 30.88 -13.40
CA SER A 520 17.07 31.89 -12.32
C SER A 520 17.82 33.14 -12.76
N GLU A 521 18.77 33.04 -13.69
CA GLU A 521 19.46 34.20 -14.27
C GLU A 521 18.55 35.01 -15.21
N ARG A 522 17.70 34.34 -15.99
CA ARG A 522 16.81 34.99 -16.98
C ARG A 522 15.49 35.48 -16.40
N TYR A 523 14.95 34.77 -15.42
CA TYR A 523 13.64 35.02 -14.84
C TYR A 523 13.74 35.18 -13.32
N PRO A 524 13.94 36.42 -12.83
CA PRO A 524 14.02 36.69 -11.39
C PRO A 524 12.74 36.32 -10.61
N SER A 525 11.61 36.19 -11.32
CA SER A 525 10.30 35.81 -10.76
C SER A 525 10.08 34.30 -10.66
N ILE A 526 11.08 33.48 -10.99
CA ILE A 526 10.95 32.02 -10.94
C ILE A 526 10.85 31.52 -9.50
N CYS A 527 9.86 30.66 -9.26
CA CYS A 527 9.66 29.95 -8.01
C CYS A 527 9.66 28.45 -8.29
N TRP A 528 10.63 27.73 -7.73
CA TRP A 528 10.65 26.26 -7.79
C TRP A 528 9.62 25.70 -6.82
N LEU A 529 8.76 24.80 -7.30
CA LEU A 529 7.64 24.21 -6.55
C LEU A 529 7.94 22.79 -6.05
N ASP A 530 9.15 22.29 -6.32
CA ASP A 530 9.56 20.90 -6.13
C ASP A 530 9.94 20.53 -4.70
N ARG A 531 10.57 21.48 -4.02
CA ARG A 531 11.10 21.30 -2.67
C ARG A 531 10.26 22.17 -1.77
N GLY A 532 9.68 21.57 -0.72
CA GLY A 532 9.10 22.36 0.37
C GLY A 532 10.12 23.41 0.78
N ILE A 533 9.68 24.65 0.96
CA ILE A 533 10.55 25.78 1.30
C ILE A 533 11.44 25.35 2.48
N PRO A 534 12.78 25.37 2.36
CA PRO A 534 13.62 25.05 3.49
C PRO A 534 13.32 26.04 4.61
N TYR A 535 12.93 25.53 5.78
CA TYR A 535 12.79 26.34 6.98
C TYR A 535 14.08 27.15 7.17
N PRO A 536 14.03 28.49 7.25
CA PRO A 536 15.21 29.26 7.57
C PRO A 536 15.70 28.82 8.95
N LYS A 537 16.98 28.45 9.05
CA LYS A 537 17.66 28.25 10.33
C LYS A 537 17.64 29.59 11.05
N ASP A 538 16.68 29.76 11.95
CA ASP A 538 16.45 31.01 12.67
C ASP A 538 17.60 31.21 13.67
N SER A 539 18.58 32.02 13.27
CA SER A 539 19.59 32.57 14.18
C SER A 539 18.87 33.47 15.18
N GLY A 540 18.87 33.07 16.45
CA GLY A 540 17.97 33.57 17.48
C GLY A 540 17.75 35.07 17.51
N ARG A 541 16.48 35.47 17.38
CA ARG A 541 15.90 36.67 18.00
C ARG A 541 14.41 36.49 18.19
N ARG A 542 14.01 36.12 19.42
CA ARG A 542 12.61 36.08 19.86
C ARG A 542 11.92 37.42 19.58
N ARG A 543 10.93 37.43 18.68
CA ARG A 543 9.83 38.41 18.70
C ARG A 543 8.50 37.68 18.65
N ARG A 544 7.75 37.81 19.75
CA ARG A 544 6.33 37.47 19.86
C ARG A 544 5.54 38.27 18.81
N ARG A 545 4.71 37.61 17.99
CA ARG A 545 3.39 38.13 17.61
C ARG A 545 2.48 37.07 16.97
N ARG A 546 1.31 36.95 17.62
CA ARG A 546 -0.07 36.68 17.18
C ARG A 546 -0.29 35.83 15.93
N GLY A 547 -1.01 34.73 16.16
CA GLY A 547 -1.44 33.78 15.16
C GLY A 547 -2.41 34.35 14.14
N THR A 548 -2.11 34.05 12.89
CA THR A 548 -3.05 33.81 11.80
C THR A 548 -2.76 32.39 11.32
N ARG A 549 -3.74 31.51 11.42
CA ARG A 549 -3.69 30.16 10.85
C ARG A 549 -3.71 30.31 9.33
N GLU A 550 -2.58 30.07 8.67
CA GLU A 550 -2.57 29.75 7.24
C GLU A 550 -2.65 28.23 7.12
N ALA A 551 -3.74 27.75 6.52
CA ALA A 551 -3.93 26.35 6.19
C ALA A 551 -2.93 25.97 5.08
N ILE A 552 -2.09 24.97 5.37
CA ILE A 552 -1.24 24.35 4.36
C ILE A 552 -2.13 23.36 3.62
N ASP A 553 -2.70 23.79 2.50
CA ASP A 553 -3.41 22.90 1.58
C ASP A 553 -2.39 21.98 0.88
N PHE A 554 -2.39 20.71 1.26
CA PHE A 554 -1.82 19.64 0.45
C PHE A 554 -2.73 19.44 -0.77
N PHE A 555 -2.26 19.84 -1.95
CA PHE A 555 -3.06 19.76 -3.18
C PHE A 555 -3.31 18.31 -3.62
N PRO A 556 -4.52 18.02 -4.16
CA PRO A 556 -4.93 16.68 -4.55
C PRO A 556 -4.16 16.19 -5.80
N GLY A 557 -3.96 14.88 -5.85
CA GLY A 557 -3.27 14.18 -6.93
C GLY A 557 -3.84 14.52 -8.31
N PHE A 558 -2.94 14.77 -9.27
CA PHE A 558 -3.31 14.97 -10.66
C PHE A 558 -3.61 13.62 -11.30
N VAL A 559 -4.87 13.38 -11.67
CA VAL A 559 -5.26 12.29 -12.58
C VAL A 559 -4.79 12.68 -13.99
N PHE A 560 -3.99 11.83 -14.64
CA PHE A 560 -3.74 11.92 -16.08
C PHE A 560 -5.07 11.70 -16.81
N ARG A 561 -5.81 12.77 -17.09
CA ARG A 561 -6.89 12.73 -18.09
C ARG A 561 -6.25 12.82 -19.46
N GLY A 562 -5.92 11.66 -20.03
CA GLY A 562 -5.69 11.55 -21.46
C GLY A 562 -6.96 11.94 -22.20
N VAL A 563 -7.00 13.15 -22.74
CA VAL A 563 -8.02 13.54 -23.71
C VAL A 563 -7.64 12.86 -25.03
N VAL A 564 -8.37 11.80 -25.38
CA VAL A 564 -8.37 11.27 -26.75
C VAL A 564 -9.15 12.27 -27.60
N ALA A 565 -8.44 13.26 -28.15
CA ALA A 565 -8.96 14.10 -29.23
C ALA A 565 -8.55 13.47 -30.56
N CYS A 566 -9.50 12.78 -31.21
CA CYS A 566 -9.43 12.51 -32.64
C CYS A 566 -9.52 13.83 -33.41
N ALA A 567 -8.53 14.12 -34.25
CA ALA A 567 -8.68 15.07 -35.34
C ALA A 567 -7.87 14.58 -36.56
N PRO A 568 -8.33 14.88 -37.80
CA PRO A 568 -8.07 14.04 -38.96
C PRO A 568 -6.84 14.46 -39.77
N SER A 569 -6.28 13.45 -40.42
CA SER A 569 -5.37 13.43 -41.55
C SER A 569 -5.29 14.70 -42.41
N VAL A 570 -4.07 15.24 -42.53
CA VAL A 570 -3.66 16.16 -43.60
C VAL A 570 -2.54 15.49 -44.40
N LEU A 571 -2.69 15.50 -45.72
CA LEU A 571 -1.87 14.85 -46.73
C LEU A 571 -0.38 15.19 -46.62
N PHE A 572 0.49 14.17 -46.73
CA PHE A 572 1.89 14.35 -47.08
C PHE A 572 2.12 13.98 -48.55
N GLY A 573 2.60 14.97 -49.30
CA GLY A 573 3.07 14.82 -50.67
C GLY A 573 4.40 14.05 -50.73
N THR A 574 4.49 13.25 -51.77
CA THR A 574 5.65 12.49 -52.25
C THR A 574 6.87 13.37 -52.49
N LEU A 575 8.02 12.98 -51.93
CA LEU A 575 9.35 13.27 -52.48
C LEU A 575 10.18 11.99 -52.44
N GLY A 576 10.48 11.48 -53.64
CA GLY A 576 11.32 10.31 -53.85
C GLY A 576 12.80 10.64 -53.69
N VAL A 577 13.56 9.69 -53.14
CA VAL A 577 15.02 9.68 -53.15
C VAL A 577 15.45 8.55 -54.06
N VAL A 578 16.12 8.92 -55.16
CA VAL A 578 16.82 8.04 -56.09
C VAL A 578 18.20 7.76 -55.49
N LEU A 579 18.54 6.50 -55.29
CA LEU A 579 19.90 6.05 -54.95
C LEU A 579 20.60 5.67 -56.25
N GLU A 580 21.71 6.37 -56.54
CA GLU A 580 22.57 6.13 -57.69
C GLU A 580 23.77 5.28 -57.23
N GLU A 581 23.95 4.14 -57.88
CA GLU A 581 24.98 3.13 -57.64
C GLU A 581 26.24 3.52 -58.42
N GLN A 582 27.38 3.72 -57.76
CA GLN A 582 28.69 3.77 -58.44
C GLN A 582 29.44 2.47 -58.23
N ALA A 583 29.65 1.77 -59.34
CA ALA A 583 30.56 0.66 -59.49
C ALA A 583 31.88 1.16 -60.10
N GLU A 584 32.99 0.90 -59.41
CA GLU A 584 34.30 0.79 -60.06
C GLU A 584 34.92 -0.54 -59.64
N GLY A 585 35.15 -1.39 -60.63
CA GLY A 585 35.91 -2.63 -60.53
C GLY A 585 37.35 -2.45 -61.04
N GLY A 586 38.20 -3.41 -60.68
CA GLY A 586 39.55 -3.59 -61.25
C GLY A 586 40.47 -4.24 -60.21
N GLU A 587 40.51 -5.57 -60.14
CA GLU A 587 41.63 -6.44 -60.60
C GLU A 587 42.86 -6.44 -59.67
N ALA A 588 43.66 -7.48 -59.46
CA ALA A 588 43.63 -8.94 -59.63
C ALA A 588 44.99 -9.46 -59.11
N LYS A 589 45.03 -10.67 -58.54
CA LYS A 589 46.11 -11.71 -58.58
C LYS A 589 46.10 -12.55 -57.28
N GLN A 590 45.68 -13.82 -57.35
CA GLN A 590 46.51 -15.03 -57.53
C GLN A 590 47.56 -15.17 -56.42
N LYS A 591 47.53 -16.19 -55.56
CA LYS A 591 47.37 -17.64 -55.81
C LYS A 591 46.59 -18.33 -54.70
#